data_AF-A0A7V8VW00-F1
#
_entry.id   AF-A0A7V8VW00-F1
#
_cell.length_a   1.000
_cell.length_b   1.000
_cell.length_c   1.000
_cell.angle_alpha   90.00
_cell.angle_beta   90.00
_cell.angle_gamma   90.00
#
_symmetry.space_group_name_H-M   'P 1'
#
loop_
_entity.id
_entity.type
_entity.pdbx_description
1 polymer ?
#
loop_
_entity_poly.entity_id
_entity_poly.type
_entity_poly.pdbx_seq_one_letter_code
_entity_poly.pdbx_strand_id
1 'polypeptide(L)'
;MVREFHRWHSPSLGREMDLLIFGHAGARVLVFPTSQGRFFEWEDRGMMKALGEHLDRGWLQLYCVDSVDAESWYARWKHPRDRARRQVEYEN
;
A
#
# COMPACT_ATOMS: atom_id res chain seq x y z
N MET A 1 -18.72 6.15 3.90
CA MET A 1 -17.50 5.47 3.44
C MET A 1 -16.96 4.49 4.48
N VAL A 2 -16.86 3.21 4.10
CA VAL A 2 -16.20 2.15 4.89
C VAL A 2 -14.68 2.33 4.82
N ARG A 3 -14.02 2.19 5.98
CA ARG A 3 -12.56 2.26 6.15
C ARG A 3 -12.12 1.18 7.13
N GLU A 4 -11.20 0.34 6.72
CA GLU A 4 -10.66 -0.74 7.55
C GLU A 4 -9.14 -0.70 7.56
N PHE A 5 -8.58 -0.90 8.74
CA PHE A 5 -7.14 -1.08 8.92
C PHE A 5 -6.85 -2.55 9.14
N HIS A 6 -5.89 -3.07 8.38
CA HIS A 6 -5.43 -4.43 8.52
C HIS A 6 -3.91 -4.44 8.70
N ARG A 7 -3.46 -5.36 9.54
CA ARG A 7 -2.04 -5.66 9.75
C ARG A 7 -1.86 -7.16 9.58
N TRP A 8 -0.81 -7.53 8.85
CA TRP A 8 -0.47 -8.93 8.61
C TRP A 8 1.05 -9.14 8.65
N HIS A 9 1.46 -10.31 9.12
CA HIS A 9 2.85 -10.72 9.05
C HIS A 9 3.19 -11.21 7.64
N SER A 10 4.05 -10.49 6.92
CA SER A 10 4.56 -10.92 5.62
C SER A 10 5.63 -12.01 5.80
N PRO A 11 5.41 -13.23 5.28
CA PRO A 11 6.42 -14.29 5.36
C PRO A 11 7.64 -14.00 4.47
N SER A 12 7.45 -13.32 3.34
CA SER A 12 8.54 -12.98 2.42
C SER A 12 9.43 -11.85 2.95
N LEU A 13 8.85 -10.89 3.69
CA LEU A 13 9.59 -9.78 4.27
C LEU A 13 10.06 -10.02 5.71
N GLY A 14 9.52 -11.04 6.39
CA GLY A 14 9.81 -11.37 7.79
C GLY A 14 9.38 -10.27 8.77
N ARG A 15 8.29 -9.55 8.47
CA ARG A 15 7.81 -8.44 9.31
C ARG A 15 6.31 -8.21 9.15
N GLU A 16 5.75 -7.44 10.08
CA GLU A 16 4.41 -6.87 9.94
C GLU A 16 4.36 -5.85 8.79
N MET A 17 3.26 -5.90 8.05
CA MET A 17 2.91 -4.96 7.00
C MET A 17 1.51 -4.42 7.27
N ASP A 18 1.31 -3.15 6.97
CA ASP A 18 0.04 -2.47 7.18
C ASP A 18 -0.67 -2.26 5.83
N LEU A 19 -2.00 -2.26 5.82
CA LEU A 19 -2.79 -1.79 4.69
C LEU A 19 -4.09 -1.14 5.15
N LEU A 20 -4.62 -0.26 4.29
CA LEU A 20 -5.96 0.30 4.45
C LEU A 20 -6.87 -0.20 3.34
N ILE A 21 -8.11 -0.49 3.69
CA ILE A 21 -9.16 -0.85 2.73
C ILE A 21 -10.27 0.20 2.80
N PHE A 22 -10.70 0.68 1.64
CA PHE A 22 -11.80 1.63 1.51
C PHE A 22 -12.87 1.11 0.56
N GLY A 23 -14.13 1.40 0.89
CA GLY A 23 -15.28 0.87 0.15
C GLY A 23 -15.66 -0.55 0.58
N HIS A 24 -16.76 -1.05 0.04
CA HIS A 24 -17.40 -2.29 0.52
C HIS A 24 -17.73 -3.30 -0.58
N ALA A 25 -17.66 -2.91 -1.86
CA ALA A 25 -17.98 -3.76 -3.00
C ALA A 25 -17.37 -3.22 -4.31
N GLY A 26 -17.59 -3.95 -5.40
CA GLY A 26 -17.25 -3.50 -6.75
C GLY A 26 -15.87 -3.93 -7.23
N ALA A 27 -15.31 -3.19 -8.18
CA ALA A 27 -14.01 -3.49 -8.74
C ALA A 27 -12.90 -3.23 -7.72
N ARG A 28 -12.00 -4.21 -7.57
CA ARG A 28 -10.88 -4.13 -6.64
C ARG A 28 -9.71 -3.39 -7.26
N VAL A 29 -9.21 -2.38 -6.58
CA VAL A 29 -8.07 -1.57 -7.01
C VAL A 29 -6.96 -1.71 -5.98
N LEU A 30 -5.82 -2.26 -6.42
CA LEU A 30 -4.61 -2.30 -5.62
C LEU A 30 -3.88 -0.97 -5.78
N VAL A 31 -3.63 -0.29 -4.67
CA VAL A 31 -3.02 1.03 -4.64
C VAL A 31 -1.64 0.92 -4.00
N PHE A 32 -0.61 1.22 -4.80
CA PHE A 32 0.75 1.40 -4.32
C PHE A 32 0.99 2.87 -4.01
N PRO A 33 1.67 3.19 -2.90
CA PRO A 33 2.04 4.56 -2.60
C PRO A 33 3.13 5.05 -3.56
N THR A 34 3.30 6.36 -3.63
CA THR A 34 4.42 6.98 -4.33
C THR A 34 5.73 6.76 -3.56
N SER A 35 6.85 7.24 -4.13
CA SER A 35 8.16 7.10 -3.52
C SER A 35 8.21 7.66 -2.10
N GLN A 36 8.68 6.84 -1.16
CA GLN A 36 8.71 7.07 0.28
C GLN A 36 7.34 7.29 0.91
N GLY A 37 6.27 6.96 0.19
CA GLY A 37 4.91 6.96 0.69
C GLY A 37 4.60 5.69 1.48
N ARG A 38 3.47 5.76 2.17
CA ARG A 38 2.93 4.70 3.03
C ARG A 38 1.51 4.35 2.61
N PHE A 39 1.01 3.24 3.11
CA PHE A 39 -0.36 2.73 2.87
C PHE A 39 -1.51 3.75 3.11
N PHE A 40 -1.28 4.83 3.87
CA PHE A 40 -2.25 5.90 4.13
C PHE A 40 -2.13 7.11 3.20
N GLU A 41 -1.16 7.14 2.28
CA GLU A 41 -0.87 8.32 1.46
C GLU A 41 -2.07 8.81 0.64
N TRP A 42 -2.84 7.90 0.03
CA TRP A 42 -4.02 8.29 -0.75
C TRP A 42 -5.11 8.93 0.12
N GLU A 43 -5.25 8.50 1.37
CA GLU A 43 -6.15 9.13 2.34
C GLU A 43 -5.69 10.56 2.64
N ASP A 44 -4.42 10.73 3.00
CA ASP A 44 -3.81 12.04 3.31
C ASP A 44 -3.87 13.02 2.13
N ARG A 45 -3.76 12.52 0.90
CA ARG A 45 -3.83 13.32 -0.33
C ARG A 45 -5.26 13.53 -0.84
N GLY A 46 -6.28 13.09 -0.11
CA GLY A 46 -7.68 13.37 -0.42
C GLY A 46 -8.31 12.52 -1.52
N MET A 47 -7.68 11.40 -1.91
CA MET A 47 -8.23 10.52 -2.95
C MET A 47 -9.56 9.91 -2.55
N MET A 48 -9.78 9.69 -1.25
CA MET A 48 -11.05 9.17 -0.75
C MET A 48 -12.20 10.16 -0.96
N LYS A 49 -11.92 11.47 -0.95
CA LYS A 49 -12.90 12.50 -1.31
C LYS A 49 -13.15 12.50 -2.81
N ALA A 50 -12.09 12.40 -3.63
CA ALA A 50 -12.21 12.40 -5.08
C ALA A 50 -13.01 11.19 -5.61
N LEU A 51 -12.85 10.02 -4.98
CA LEU A 51 -13.54 8.78 -5.35
C LEU A 51 -14.77 8.47 -4.50
N GLY A 52 -15.19 9.40 -3.63
CA GLY A 52 -16.18 9.15 -2.57
C GLY A 52 -17.48 8.52 -3.08
N GLU A 53 -18.07 9.05 -4.16
CA GLU A 53 -19.28 8.48 -4.75
C GLU A 53 -19.09 7.02 -5.19
N HIS A 54 -17.95 6.71 -5.82
CA HIS A 54 -17.68 5.37 -6.32
C HIS A 54 -17.48 4.37 -5.18
N LEU A 55 -16.84 4.82 -4.08
CA LEU A 55 -16.63 4.03 -2.88
C LEU A 55 -17.95 3.79 -2.11
N ASP A 56 -18.76 4.85 -1.95
CA ASP A 56 -20.02 4.78 -1.21
C ASP A 56 -21.07 3.93 -1.96
N ARG A 57 -21.14 4.05 -3.30
CA ARG A 57 -22.00 3.21 -4.14
C ARG A 57 -21.52 1.76 -4.29
N GLY A 58 -20.32 1.44 -3.80
CA GLY A 58 -19.75 0.09 -3.93
C GLY A 58 -19.36 -0.27 -5.37
N TRP A 59 -18.98 0.72 -6.17
CA TRP A 59 -18.42 0.50 -7.51
C TRP A 59 -16.93 0.20 -7.47
N LEU A 60 -16.24 0.74 -6.47
CA LEU A 60 -14.82 0.52 -6.22
C LEU A 60 -14.57 0.07 -4.79
N GLN A 61 -13.57 -0.79 -4.63
CA GLN A 61 -12.97 -1.11 -3.35
C GLN A 61 -11.45 -0.97 -3.47
N LEU A 62 -10.86 -0.08 -2.68
CA LEU A 62 -9.43 0.23 -2.71
C LEU A 62 -8.69 -0.57 -1.66
N TYR A 63 -7.56 -1.14 -2.03
CA TYR A 63 -6.62 -1.83 -1.16
C TYR A 63 -5.29 -1.09 -1.22
N CYS A 64 -5.04 -0.22 -0.24
CA CYS A 64 -3.84 0.61 -0.16
C CYS A 64 -2.77 -0.13 0.64
N VAL A 65 -1.77 -0.68 -0.05
CA VAL A 65 -0.69 -1.46 0.56
C VAL A 65 0.47 -0.58 0.97
N ASP A 66 1.26 -1.02 1.96
CA ASP A 66 2.49 -0.33 2.34
C ASP A 66 3.64 -0.65 1.37
N SER A 67 4.66 0.21 1.34
CA SER A 67 5.87 -0.02 0.55
C SER A 67 7.05 -0.49 1.41
N VAL A 68 8.11 -0.95 0.75
CA VAL A 68 9.43 -1.18 1.37
C VAL A 68 10.52 -0.35 0.72
N ASP A 69 10.17 0.70 -0.01
CA ASP A 69 11.11 1.39 -0.89
C ASP A 69 12.24 2.08 -0.11
N ALA A 70 11.97 2.56 1.10
CA ALA A 70 12.95 3.07 2.06
C ALA A 70 13.98 2.01 2.50
N GLU A 71 13.65 0.72 2.39
CA GLU A 71 14.55 -0.41 2.65
C GLU A 71 15.16 -1.01 1.38
N SER A 72 14.57 -0.74 0.20
CA SER A 72 15.02 -1.19 -1.11
C SER A 72 15.66 -0.03 -1.89
N TRP A 73 15.00 0.51 -2.92
CA TRP A 73 15.59 1.45 -3.85
C TRP A 73 15.94 2.81 -3.24
N TYR A 74 15.30 3.23 -2.16
CA TYR A 74 15.65 4.45 -1.43
C TYR A 74 16.62 4.22 -0.26
N ALA A 75 17.00 2.97 0.04
CA ALA A 75 18.04 2.65 1.01
C ALA A 75 19.44 2.96 0.45
N ARG A 76 19.78 4.23 0.22
CA ARG A 76 21.05 4.68 -0.38
C ARG A 76 22.29 4.28 0.42
N TRP A 77 22.12 3.90 1.68
CA TRP A 77 23.15 3.38 2.57
C TRP A 77 23.47 1.88 2.34
N LYS A 78 22.62 1.15 1.61
CA LYS A 78 22.83 -0.27 1.26
C LYS A 78 23.54 -0.41 -0.08
N HIS A 79 24.32 -1.49 -0.22
CA HIS A 79 24.87 -1.90 -1.50
C HIS A 79 23.74 -2.16 -2.53
N PRO A 80 23.89 -1.81 -3.82
CA PRO A 80 22.82 -1.97 -4.83
C PRO A 80 22.21 -3.38 -4.90
N ARG A 81 23.03 -4.42 -4.70
CA ARG A 81 22.56 -5.81 -4.66
C ARG A 81 21.56 -6.06 -3.52
N ASP A 82 21.82 -5.52 -2.32
CA ASP A 82 20.93 -5.71 -1.17
C ASP A 82 19.62 -4.93 -1.34
N ARG A 83 19.67 -3.78 -2.01
CA ARG A 83 18.48 -2.99 -2.39
C ARG A 83 17.59 -3.79 -3.35
N ALA A 84 18.19 -4.38 -4.37
CA ALA A 84 17.49 -5.23 -5.32
C ALA A 84 16.91 -6.48 -4.66
N ARG A 85 17.68 -7.17 -3.79
CA ARG A 85 17.17 -8.33 -3.04
C ARG A 85 15.95 -7.97 -2.21
N ARG A 86 15.98 -6.84 -1.49
CA ARG A 86 14.84 -6.41 -0.68
C ARG A 86 13.60 -6.09 -1.51
N GLN A 87 13.78 -5.54 -2.71
CA GLN A 87 12.67 -5.35 -3.64
C GLN A 87 12.08 -6.68 -4.10
N VAL A 88 12.92 -7.66 -4.44
CA VAL A 88 12.48 -9.00 -4.84
C VAL A 88 11.72 -9.68 -3.69
N GLU A 89 12.16 -9.57 -2.45
CA GLU A 89 11.42 -10.07 -1.27
C GLU A 89 10.01 -9.47 -1.16
N TYR A 90 9.81 -8.21 -1.57
CA TYR A 90 8.49 -7.57 -1.56
C TYR A 90 7.57 -8.02 -2.71
N GLU A 91 8.15 -8.48 -3.81
CA GLU A 91 7.42 -8.93 -5.00
C GLU A 91 7.02 -10.42 -4.94
N ASN A 92 7.52 -11.17 -3.95
CA ASN A 92 7.22 -12.60 -3.71
C ASN A 92 6.23 -12.81 -2.55
#